data_AF-V5HRH0-F1
#
_entry.id   AF-V5HRH0-F1
#
_cell.length_a   1.000
_cell.length_b   1.000
_cell.length_c   1.000
_cell.angle_alpha   90.00
_cell.angle_beta   90.00
_cell.angle_gamma   90.00
#
_symmetry.space_group_name_H-M   'P 1'
#
loop_
_entity.id
_entity.type
_entity.pdbx_description
1 polymer ?
#
loop_
_entity_poly.entity_id
_entity_poly.type
_entity_poly.pdbx_seq_one_letter_code
_entity_poly.pdbx_strand_id
1 'polypeptide(L)'
;LYNSLVRSRLDYGAVVYGSARPSALKMLDPIHHLGLRLSTGAFRTSPVKSLYADTHQMSLEKRRQYLSVSYAYKVFSNPKHPSYSALHTCRSSQLFENKPSIVRPLSLRLQSTCQSLNIPLHDIPLLKNTHRVAPWDALPIFCDWSLAKYSKRVISPQILGRSSSPATK
;
A
#
# COMPACT_ATOMS: atom_id res chain seq x y z
N LEU A 1 8.47 11.64 -11.25
CA LEU A 1 8.39 12.67 -10.20
C LEU A 1 7.02 12.68 -9.48
N TYR A 2 5.89 12.85 -10.19
CA TYR A 2 4.55 12.81 -9.57
C TYR A 2 4.27 11.52 -8.78
N ASN A 3 4.52 10.35 -9.38
CA ASN A 3 4.26 9.05 -8.74
C ASN A 3 5.06 8.84 -7.45
N SER A 4 6.33 9.24 -7.44
CA SER A 4 7.24 8.98 -6.32
C SER A 4 7.03 9.95 -5.15
N LEU A 5 6.68 11.21 -5.41
CA LEU A 5 6.58 12.25 -4.37
C LEU A 5 5.15 12.55 -3.94
N VAL A 6 4.27 12.82 -4.90
CA VAL A 6 2.90 13.29 -4.61
C VAL A 6 1.98 12.10 -4.39
N ARG A 7 1.96 11.17 -5.35
CA ARG A 7 1.03 10.03 -5.32
C ARG A 7 1.32 9.09 -4.16
N SER A 8 2.59 8.81 -3.86
CA SER A 8 3.00 7.98 -2.73
C SER A 8 2.45 8.49 -1.39
N ARG A 9 2.45 9.81 -1.19
CA ARG A 9 1.93 10.47 0.02
C ARG A 9 0.41 10.41 0.10
N LEU A 10 -0.28 10.64 -1.03
CA LEU A 10 -1.73 10.51 -1.10
C LEU A 10 -2.17 9.05 -0.86
N ASP A 11 -1.45 8.08 -1.43
CA ASP A 11 -1.84 6.67 -1.33
C ASP A 11 -1.61 6.07 0.07
N TYR A 12 -0.57 6.49 0.79
CA TYR A 12 -0.17 5.90 2.08
C TYR A 12 -1.30 5.87 3.12
N GLY A 13 -2.12 6.93 3.18
CA GLY A 13 -3.21 7.06 4.14
C GLY A 13 -4.62 6.82 3.56
N ALA A 14 -4.74 6.50 2.27
CA ALA A 14 -6.00 6.56 1.51
C ALA A 14 -7.16 5.79 2.14
N VAL A 15 -6.85 4.64 2.74
CA VAL A 15 -7.79 3.75 3.43
C VAL A 15 -8.37 4.44 4.67
N VAL A 16 -7.52 5.13 5.43
CA VAL A 16 -7.86 5.76 6.72
C VAL A 16 -8.58 7.08 6.50
N TYR A 17 -7.95 8.03 5.81
CA TYR A 17 -8.55 9.35 5.59
C TYR A 17 -9.70 9.31 4.57
N GLY A 18 -9.89 8.20 3.84
CA GLY A 18 -11.03 8.00 2.96
C GLY A 18 -12.40 8.10 3.66
N SER A 19 -12.44 8.00 5.00
CA SER A 19 -13.61 8.27 5.84
C SER A 19 -13.66 9.72 6.36
N ALA A 20 -12.90 10.65 5.79
CA ALA A 20 -13.04 12.08 6.06
C ALA A 20 -14.27 12.67 5.36
N ARG A 21 -14.68 13.88 5.77
CA ARG A 21 -15.77 14.61 5.11
C ARG A 21 -15.43 14.91 3.63
N PRO A 22 -16.42 14.91 2.72
CA PRO A 22 -16.20 15.21 1.30
C PRO A 22 -15.49 16.54 1.05
N SER A 23 -15.75 17.57 1.86
CA SER A 23 -15.07 18.87 1.77
C SER A 23 -13.56 18.76 1.98
N ALA A 24 -13.13 18.01 2.99
CA ALA A 24 -11.71 17.77 3.26
C ALA A 24 -11.06 16.92 2.16
N LEU A 25 -11.78 15.94 1.62
CA LEU A 25 -11.28 15.12 0.51
C LEU A 25 -11.09 15.93 -0.79
N LYS A 26 -12.00 16.86 -1.10
CA LYS A 26 -11.91 17.75 -2.26
C LYS A 26 -10.71 18.68 -2.19
N MET A 27 -10.24 19.04 -1.00
CA MET A 27 -9.04 19.86 -0.82
C MET A 27 -7.76 19.18 -1.36
N LEU A 28 -7.76 17.85 -1.51
CA LEU A 28 -6.63 17.10 -2.08
C LEU A 28 -6.61 17.10 -3.61
N ASP A 29 -7.74 17.38 -4.26
CA ASP A 29 -7.85 17.33 -5.73
C ASP A 29 -6.96 18.37 -6.43
N PRO A 30 -6.87 19.65 -5.97
CA PRO A 30 -5.94 20.62 -6.54
C PRO A 30 -4.48 20.17 -6.46
N ILE A 31 -4.06 19.54 -5.35
CA ILE A 31 -2.69 19.04 -5.17
C ILE A 31 -2.40 17.93 -6.19
N HIS A 32 -3.36 17.03 -6.39
CA HIS A 32 -3.26 15.96 -7.38
C HIS A 32 -3.17 16.51 -8.80
N HIS A 33 -4.09 17.41 -9.20
CA HIS A 33 -4.11 17.98 -10.56
C HIS A 33 -2.87 18.83 -10.83
N LEU A 34 -2.44 19.63 -9.86
CA LEU A 34 -1.22 20.43 -9.98
C LEU A 34 0.00 19.52 -10.13
N GLY A 35 0.10 18.47 -9.32
CA GLY A 35 1.17 17.48 -9.43
C GLY A 35 1.25 16.84 -10.81
N LEU A 36 0.10 16.52 -11.42
CA LEU A 36 0.05 16.00 -12.79
C LEU A 36 0.55 17.04 -13.79
N ARG A 37 0.02 18.27 -13.75
CA ARG A 37 0.42 19.35 -14.66
C ARG A 37 1.91 19.66 -14.59
N LEU A 38 2.47 19.76 -13.38
CA LEU A 38 3.90 20.00 -13.19
C LEU A 38 4.74 18.84 -13.74
N SER A 39 4.27 17.60 -13.60
CA SER A 39 5.00 16.44 -14.10
C SER A 39 4.92 16.25 -15.61
N THR A 40 3.84 16.70 -16.26
CA THR A 40 3.64 16.59 -17.71
C THR A 40 4.00 17.85 -18.48
N GLY A 41 4.19 18.99 -17.80
CA GLY A 41 4.35 20.28 -18.46
C GLY A 41 3.06 20.83 -19.06
N ALA A 42 1.88 20.29 -18.70
CA ALA A 42 0.61 20.75 -19.23
C ALA A 42 0.26 22.16 -18.76
N PHE A 43 -0.46 22.91 -19.59
CA PHE A 43 -0.94 24.26 -19.24
C PHE A 43 -1.74 24.26 -17.93
N ARG A 44 -1.73 25.39 -17.23
CA ARG A 44 -2.53 25.58 -16.00
C ARG A 44 -4.03 25.42 -16.24
N THR A 45 -4.48 25.68 -17.47
CA THR A 45 -5.88 25.63 -17.91
C THR A 45 -6.30 24.32 -18.57
N SER A 46 -5.38 23.37 -18.81
CA SER A 46 -5.73 22.09 -19.44
C SER A 46 -6.88 21.38 -18.70
N PRO A 47 -7.88 20.81 -19.39
CA PRO A 47 -8.97 20.10 -18.73
C PRO A 47 -8.48 18.88 -17.93
N VAL A 48 -9.05 18.66 -16.73
CA VAL A 48 -8.66 17.54 -15.85
C VAL A 48 -8.89 16.17 -16.50
N LYS A 49 -9.98 16.03 -17.27
CA LYS A 49 -10.26 14.77 -17.99
C LYS A 49 -9.19 14.45 -19.04
N SER A 50 -8.67 15.47 -19.75
CA SER A 50 -7.55 15.31 -20.68
C SER A 50 -6.30 14.84 -19.93
N LEU A 51 -5.98 15.50 -18.81
CA LEU A 51 -4.82 15.13 -17.99
C LEU A 51 -4.87 13.66 -17.56
N TYR A 52 -6.04 13.17 -17.14
CA TYR A 52 -6.21 11.77 -16.76
C TYR A 52 -5.99 10.80 -17.93
N ALA A 53 -6.50 11.13 -19.12
CA ALA A 53 -6.30 10.34 -20.32
C ALA A 53 -4.81 10.29 -20.71
N ASP A 54 -4.15 11.45 -20.73
CA ASP A 54 -2.75 11.58 -21.15
C ASP A 54 -1.77 10.91 -20.17
N THR A 55 -2.08 10.94 -18.86
CA THR A 55 -1.19 10.41 -17.81
C THR A 55 -1.52 8.99 -17.37
N HIS A 56 -2.58 8.40 -17.92
CA HIS A 56 -3.17 7.14 -17.46
C HIS A 56 -3.43 7.14 -15.94
N GLN A 57 -3.87 8.27 -15.39
CA GLN A 57 -4.22 8.41 -13.97
C GLN A 57 -5.72 8.42 -13.78
N MET A 58 -6.17 7.77 -12.71
CA MET A 58 -7.57 7.83 -12.28
C MET A 58 -7.79 9.02 -11.33
N SER A 59 -9.05 9.46 -11.20
CA SER A 59 -9.40 10.44 -10.18
C SER A 59 -9.03 9.95 -8.78
N LEU A 60 -8.72 10.88 -7.88
CA LEU A 60 -8.37 10.56 -6.50
C LEU A 60 -9.46 9.76 -5.77
N GLU A 61 -10.73 10.03 -6.06
CA GLU A 61 -11.85 9.27 -5.53
C GLU A 61 -11.80 7.80 -5.94
N LYS A 62 -11.69 7.52 -7.25
CA LYS A 62 -11.57 6.17 -7.78
C LYS A 62 -10.32 5.47 -7.24
N ARG A 63 -9.22 6.21 -7.06
CA ARG A 63 -8.00 5.67 -6.47
C ARG A 63 -8.18 5.24 -5.04
N ARG A 64 -8.85 6.05 -4.21
CA ARG A 64 -9.15 5.68 -2.82
C ARG A 64 -10.08 4.48 -2.74
N GLN A 65 -11.08 4.38 -3.63
CA GLN A 65 -11.95 3.21 -3.72
C GLN A 65 -11.14 1.95 -4.07
N TYR A 66 -10.32 2.02 -5.11
CA TYR A 66 -9.42 0.93 -5.50
C TYR A 66 -8.52 0.49 -4.33
N LEU A 67 -7.82 1.42 -3.69
CA LEU A 67 -6.94 1.12 -2.56
C LEU A 67 -7.69 0.55 -1.36
N SER A 68 -8.91 1.04 -1.08
CA SER A 68 -9.75 0.52 0.00
C SER A 68 -10.11 -0.94 -0.27
N VAL A 69 -10.56 -1.26 -1.48
CA VAL A 69 -10.96 -2.62 -1.87
C VAL A 69 -9.75 -3.56 -1.88
N SER A 70 -8.62 -3.15 -2.46
CA SER A 70 -7.38 -3.94 -2.44
C SER A 70 -6.89 -4.21 -1.02
N TYR A 71 -6.97 -3.20 -0.13
CA TYR A 71 -6.64 -3.38 1.28
C TYR A 71 -7.59 -4.37 1.97
N ALA A 72 -8.89 -4.27 1.72
CA ALA A 72 -9.88 -5.18 2.29
C ALA A 72 -9.60 -6.64 1.94
N TYR A 73 -9.33 -6.95 0.66
CA TYR A 73 -8.98 -8.31 0.24
C TYR A 73 -7.69 -8.82 0.87
N LYS A 74 -6.69 -7.95 1.03
CA LYS A 74 -5.45 -8.33 1.74
C LYS A 74 -5.72 -8.66 3.21
N VAL A 75 -6.60 -7.92 3.87
CA VAL A 75 -7.03 -8.21 5.23
C VAL A 75 -7.81 -9.52 5.29
N PHE A 76 -8.75 -9.74 4.37
CA PHE A 76 -9.55 -10.97 4.33
C PHE A 76 -8.72 -12.24 4.04
N SER A 77 -7.61 -12.11 3.32
CA SER A 77 -6.64 -13.20 3.10
C SER A 77 -5.91 -13.63 4.39
N ASN A 78 -5.82 -12.75 5.40
CA ASN A 78 -5.17 -13.04 6.68
C ASN A 78 -6.13 -12.89 7.87
N PRO A 79 -6.73 -13.99 8.36
CA PRO A 79 -7.66 -13.94 9.50
C PRO A 79 -6.99 -13.48 10.81
N LYS A 80 -5.66 -13.55 10.93
CA LYS A 80 -4.89 -13.06 12.10
C LYS A 80 -4.64 -11.55 12.04
N HIS A 81 -5.06 -10.85 10.97
CA HIS A 81 -4.84 -9.42 10.84
C HIS A 81 -5.65 -8.62 11.88
N PRO A 82 -5.08 -7.61 12.56
CA PRO A 82 -5.76 -6.89 13.64
C PRO A 82 -7.04 -6.20 13.19
N SER A 83 -7.09 -5.74 11.94
CA SER A 83 -8.29 -5.08 11.39
C SER A 83 -9.32 -6.05 10.78
N TYR A 84 -9.13 -7.36 10.87
CA TYR A 84 -10.03 -8.34 10.25
C TYR A 84 -11.44 -8.25 10.83
N SER A 85 -11.58 -8.24 12.16
CA SER A 85 -12.87 -8.15 12.85
C SER A 85 -13.63 -6.86 12.54
N ALA A 86 -12.91 -5.74 12.45
CA ALA A 86 -13.47 -4.42 12.15
C ALA A 86 -14.05 -4.30 10.73
N LEU A 87 -13.46 -5.03 9.76
CA LEU A 87 -13.98 -5.07 8.39
C LEU A 87 -15.11 -6.08 8.21
N HIS A 88 -15.02 -7.22 8.90
CA HIS A 88 -15.98 -8.32 8.76
C HIS A 88 -17.32 -8.04 9.45
N THR A 89 -17.32 -7.31 10.57
CA THR A 89 -18.54 -7.08 11.35
C THR A 89 -18.75 -5.60 11.62
N CYS A 90 -19.75 -4.99 10.97
CA CYS A 90 -20.17 -3.64 11.30
C CYS A 90 -21.45 -3.70 12.14
N ARG A 91 -21.31 -3.82 13.48
CA ARG A 91 -22.44 -3.92 14.41
C ARG A 91 -23.41 -2.74 14.36
N SER A 92 -22.94 -1.57 13.92
CA SER A 92 -23.67 -0.31 13.94
C SER A 92 -24.15 0.14 12.55
N SER A 93 -24.32 -0.77 11.58
CA SER A 93 -24.77 -0.43 10.23
C SER A 93 -26.06 0.41 10.25
N GLN A 94 -27.05 -0.01 11.04
CA GLN A 94 -28.33 0.67 11.23
C GLN A 94 -28.18 2.13 11.70
N LEU A 95 -27.22 2.42 12.59
CA LEU A 95 -26.98 3.78 13.07
C LEU A 95 -26.49 4.71 11.97
N PHE A 96 -25.67 4.19 11.05
CA PHE A 96 -25.16 4.97 9.92
C PHE A 96 -26.21 5.16 8.82
N GLU A 97 -27.12 4.20 8.63
CA GLU A 97 -28.25 4.37 7.71
C GLU A 97 -29.27 5.38 8.24
N ASN A 98 -29.54 5.38 9.55
CA ASN A 98 -30.45 6.34 10.19
C ASN A 98 -29.90 7.77 10.25
N LYS A 99 -28.58 7.94 10.15
CA LYS A 99 -27.90 9.26 10.24
C LYS A 99 -26.91 9.46 9.09
N PRO A 100 -27.38 9.82 7.88
CA PRO A 100 -26.52 9.95 6.69
C PRO A 100 -25.49 11.09 6.78
N SER A 101 -25.66 12.03 7.71
CA SER A 101 -24.70 13.11 7.98
C SER A 101 -23.37 12.60 8.57
N ILE A 102 -23.39 11.46 9.25
CA ILE A 102 -22.21 10.87 9.87
C ILE A 102 -21.39 10.16 8.80
N VAL A 103 -20.08 10.36 8.82
CA VAL A 103 -19.21 9.73 7.81
C VAL A 103 -19.17 8.22 8.02
N ARG A 104 -19.42 7.48 6.93
CA ARG A 104 -19.47 6.02 6.95
C ARG A 104 -18.08 5.41 7.21
N PRO A 105 -17.99 4.37 8.04
CA PRO A 105 -16.76 3.61 8.24
C PRO A 105 -16.36 2.87 6.96
N LEU A 106 -15.10 2.43 6.91
CA LEU A 106 -14.56 1.76 5.74
C LEU A 106 -15.32 0.48 5.38
N SER A 107 -15.80 -0.31 6.35
CA SER A 107 -16.60 -1.52 6.10
C SER A 107 -17.88 -1.23 5.29
N LEU A 108 -18.67 -0.24 5.69
CA LEU A 108 -19.89 0.15 4.95
C LEU A 108 -19.56 0.78 3.59
N ARG A 109 -18.49 1.57 3.50
CA ARG A 109 -18.03 2.11 2.22
C ARG A 109 -17.64 0.99 1.25
N LEU A 110 -16.89 0.00 1.72
CA LEU A 110 -16.51 -1.17 0.93
C LEU A 110 -17.72 -1.91 0.40
N GLN A 111 -18.71 -2.18 1.27
CA GLN A 111 -19.94 -2.84 0.87
C GLN A 111 -20.64 -2.07 -0.27
N SER A 112 -20.78 -0.75 -0.13
CA SER A 112 -21.39 0.09 -1.18
C SER A 112 -20.58 0.09 -2.49
N THR A 113 -19.24 0.15 -2.40
CA THR A 113 -18.37 0.15 -3.58
C THR A 113 -18.40 -1.20 -4.29
N CYS A 114 -18.29 -2.30 -3.55
CA CYS A 114 -18.35 -3.65 -4.09
C CYS A 114 -19.72 -3.94 -4.71
N GLN A 115 -20.82 -3.50 -4.08
CA GLN A 115 -22.17 -3.59 -4.64
C GLN A 115 -22.29 -2.79 -5.95
N SER A 116 -21.76 -1.56 -6.00
CA SER A 116 -21.79 -0.74 -7.23
C SER A 116 -20.97 -1.33 -8.38
N LEU A 117 -19.94 -2.13 -8.07
CA LEU A 117 -19.06 -2.75 -9.03
C LEU A 117 -19.43 -4.22 -9.32
N ASN A 118 -20.46 -4.76 -8.68
CA ASN A 118 -20.84 -6.19 -8.71
C ASN A 118 -19.67 -7.13 -8.39
N ILE A 119 -18.83 -6.77 -7.42
CA ILE A 119 -17.70 -7.58 -6.96
C ILE A 119 -18.09 -8.26 -5.64
N PRO A 120 -17.93 -9.58 -5.49
CA PRO A 120 -18.19 -10.26 -4.22
C PRO A 120 -17.22 -9.76 -3.14
N LEU A 121 -17.73 -9.41 -1.95
CA LEU A 121 -16.91 -9.00 -0.82
C LEU A 121 -16.49 -10.22 0.03
N HIS A 122 -17.40 -11.18 0.18
CA HIS A 122 -17.25 -12.41 0.95
C HIS A 122 -17.15 -13.63 0.02
N ASP A 123 -16.70 -14.76 0.57
CA ASP A 123 -16.68 -16.07 -0.12
C ASP A 123 -15.79 -16.16 -1.37
N ILE A 124 -14.81 -15.26 -1.49
CA ILE A 124 -13.77 -15.40 -2.51
C ILE A 124 -12.73 -16.39 -1.99
N PRO A 125 -12.29 -17.36 -2.83
CA PRO A 125 -11.12 -18.18 -2.53
C PRO A 125 -9.86 -17.31 -2.59
N LEU A 126 -9.63 -16.56 -1.51
CA LEU A 126 -8.43 -15.75 -1.37
C LEU A 126 -7.26 -16.68 -1.06
N LEU A 127 -6.13 -16.45 -1.73
CA LEU A 127 -4.89 -17.14 -1.40
C LEU A 127 -4.58 -16.84 0.07
N LYS A 128 -4.64 -17.87 0.92
CA LYS A 128 -4.29 -17.73 2.34
C LYS A 128 -2.82 -17.30 2.40
N ASN A 129 -2.55 -16.22 3.13
CA ASN A 129 -1.18 -15.79 3.33
C ASN A 129 -0.44 -16.92 4.06
N THR A 130 0.44 -17.62 3.36
CA THR A 130 1.33 -18.61 3.97
C THR A 130 2.22 -17.86 4.95
N HIS A 131 2.43 -18.44 6.13
CA HIS A 131 3.34 -17.87 7.12
C HIS A 131 4.70 -17.65 6.44
N ARG A 132 5.04 -16.39 6.15
CA ARG A 132 6.36 -16.04 5.66
C ARG A 132 7.32 -16.18 6.84
N VAL A 133 8.09 -17.26 6.82
CA VAL A 133 9.30 -17.38 7.63
C VAL A 133 10.18 -16.20 7.24
N ALA A 134 10.70 -15.48 8.22
CA ALA A 134 11.57 -14.36 7.93
C ALA A 134 12.82 -14.87 7.18
N PRO A 135 13.40 -14.09 6.27
CA PRO A 135 14.51 -14.58 5.44
C PRO A 135 15.73 -15.01 6.28
N TRP A 136 15.92 -14.42 7.46
CA TRP A 136 16.96 -14.81 8.42
C TRP A 136 16.66 -16.11 9.18
N ASP A 137 15.39 -16.53 9.24
CA ASP A 137 14.97 -17.81 9.81
C ASP A 137 14.91 -18.92 8.73
N ALA A 138 14.85 -18.55 7.45
CA ALA A 138 14.65 -19.47 6.33
C ALA A 138 15.95 -20.15 5.85
N LEU A 139 17.10 -19.53 6.08
CA LEU A 139 18.41 -20.04 5.70
C LEU A 139 19.35 -19.95 6.90
N PRO A 140 20.10 -21.01 7.24
CA PRO A 140 21.18 -20.87 8.20
C PRO A 140 22.23 -19.92 7.61
N ILE A 141 22.37 -18.74 8.22
CA ILE A 141 23.37 -17.76 7.80
C ILE A 141 24.75 -18.32 8.19
N PHE A 142 25.48 -18.86 7.23
CA PHE A 142 26.86 -19.27 7.44
C PHE A 142 27.77 -18.03 7.38
N CYS A 143 28.05 -17.45 8.54
CA CYS A 143 29.07 -16.43 8.68
C CYS A 143 30.44 -17.11 8.84
N ASP A 144 31.36 -16.92 7.90
CA ASP A 144 32.75 -17.34 8.10
C ASP A 144 33.46 -16.35 9.05
N TRP A 145 33.75 -16.82 10.26
CA TRP A 145 34.48 -16.06 11.28
C TRP A 145 35.99 -16.28 11.23
N SER A 146 36.53 -16.95 10.21
CA SER A 146 37.95 -17.25 10.05
C SER A 146 38.85 -16.01 10.19
N LEU A 147 38.38 -14.86 9.70
CA LEU A 147 39.11 -13.60 9.70
C LEU A 147 38.99 -12.79 11.01
N ALA A 148 38.05 -13.13 11.90
CA ALA A 148 37.85 -12.40 13.16
C ALA A 148 39.01 -12.57 14.16
N LYS A 149 39.87 -13.59 13.94
CA LYS A 149 41.03 -13.90 14.80
C LYS A 149 42.19 -12.93 14.61
N TYR A 150 42.15 -12.10 13.57
CA TYR A 150 43.29 -11.26 13.24
C TYR A 150 43.02 -9.77 13.52
N SER A 151 44.04 -9.07 14.02
CA SER A 151 43.99 -7.62 14.25
C SER A 151 44.14 -6.84 12.94
N LYS A 152 43.26 -5.86 12.70
CA LYS A 152 43.25 -5.00 11.50
C LYS A 152 44.60 -4.31 11.20
N ARG A 153 45.45 -4.13 12.22
CA ARG A 153 46.75 -3.45 12.10
C ARG A 153 47.91 -4.36 11.70
N VAL A 154 47.75 -5.68 11.84
CA VAL A 154 48.86 -6.64 11.81
C VAL A 154 48.72 -7.66 10.66
N ILE A 155 47.54 -7.75 10.03
CA ILE A 155 47.26 -8.73 8.97
C ILE A 155 48.04 -8.42 7.69
N SER A 156 48.69 -9.44 7.14
CA SER A 156 49.29 -9.35 5.80
C SER A 156 48.21 -9.44 4.69
N PRO A 157 48.34 -8.69 3.58
CA PRO A 157 47.36 -8.68 2.49
C PRO A 157 47.10 -10.06 1.86
N GLN A 158 48.07 -10.96 1.93
CA GLN A 158 48.01 -12.31 1.37
C GLN A 158 46.98 -13.21 2.09
N ILE A 159 46.71 -12.97 3.37
CA ILE A 159 45.72 -13.74 4.16
C ILE A 159 44.30 -13.38 3.73
N LEU A 160 44.04 -12.11 3.38
CA LEU A 160 42.75 -11.63 2.89
C LEU A 160 42.42 -12.14 1.48
N GLY A 161 43.45 -12.35 0.64
CA GLY A 161 43.28 -12.89 -0.72
C GLY A 161 42.99 -14.39 -0.78
N ARG A 162 43.33 -15.16 0.28
CA ARG A 162 43.05 -16.61 0.33
C ARG A 162 41.60 -16.93 0.68
N SER A 163 40.91 -16.09 1.45
CA SER A 163 39.51 -16.31 1.85
C SER A 163 38.49 -16.02 0.75
N SER A 164 38.88 -15.37 -0.36
CA SER A 164 37.99 -15.05 -1.48
C SER A 164 37.91 -16.12 -2.57
N SER A 165 38.65 -17.23 -2.45
CA SER A 165 38.51 -18.35 -3.40
C SER A 165 37.34 -19.23 -2.94
N PRO A 166 36.24 -19.32 -3.70
CA PRO A 166 35.11 -20.15 -3.33
C PRO A 166 35.59 -21.61 -3.31
N ALA A 167 35.43 -22.27 -2.17
CA ALA A 167 35.57 -23.72 -2.11
C ALA A 167 34.48 -24.33 -2.99
N THR A 168 34.87 -24.77 -4.18
CA THR A 168 34.05 -25.60 -5.06
C THR A 168 33.75 -26.92 -4.35
N LYS A 169 32.49 -27.13 -4.00
CA LYS A 169 31.87 -28.43 -3.81
C LYS A 169 30.43 -28.37 -4.31
#